data_AF-A0A661WDW2-F1
#
_entry.id   AF-A0A661WDW2-F1
#
_cell.length_a   1.000
_cell.length_b   1.000
_cell.length_c   1.000
_cell.angle_alpha   90.00
_cell.angle_beta   90.00
_cell.angle_gamma   90.00
#
_symmetry.space_group_name_H-M   'P 1'
#
loop_
_entity.id
_entity.type
_entity.pdbx_description
1 polymer ?
#
loop_
_entity_poly.entity_id
_entity_poly.type
_entity_poly.pdbx_seq_one_letter_code
_entity_poly.pdbx_strand_id
1 'polypeptide(L)' 'SLLQGLDQRLTEELKVRAWLAEDPISCVARGAGVALEDMDKWKGLFIGLERKSAHRD' A
#
# COMPACT_ATOMS: atom_id res chain seq x y z
N SER A 1 -0.85 -10.37 -3.67
CA SER A 1 -2.17 -10.22 -4.33
C SER A 1 -2.41 -11.20 -5.47
N LEU A 2 -1.89 -12.43 -5.39
CA LEU A 2 -1.92 -13.38 -6.53
C LEU A 2 -2.82 -14.59 -6.27
N LEU A 3 -3.73 -14.47 -5.31
CA LEU A 3 -4.74 -15.49 -5.13
C LEU A 3 -5.72 -15.40 -6.31
N GLN A 4 -5.80 -16.48 -7.08
CA GLN A 4 -6.71 -16.58 -8.23
C GLN A 4 -8.14 -16.29 -7.78
N GLY A 5 -8.86 -15.45 -8.53
CA GLY A 5 -10.25 -15.16 -8.22
C GLY A 5 -10.48 -13.95 -7.29
N LEU A 6 -9.43 -13.45 -6.62
CA LEU A 6 -9.63 -12.53 -5.49
C LEU A 6 -10.21 -11.18 -5.90
N ASP A 7 -9.73 -10.60 -6.99
CA ASP A 7 -10.24 -9.35 -7.55
C ASP A 7 -11.70 -9.48 -8.04
N GLN A 8 -12.04 -10.59 -8.69
CA GLN A 8 -13.44 -10.87 -9.08
C GLN A 8 -14.33 -11.00 -7.85
N ARG A 9 -13.89 -11.77 -6.84
CA ARG A 9 -14.68 -11.98 -5.61
C ARG A 9 -14.92 -10.67 -4.84
N LEU A 10 -13.89 -9.84 -4.72
CA LEU A 10 -14.02 -8.52 -4.09
C LEU A 10 -15.01 -7.64 -4.87
N THR A 11 -14.98 -7.71 -6.20
CA THR A 11 -15.92 -6.97 -7.05
C THR A 11 -17.37 -7.42 -6.83
N GLU A 12 -17.59 -8.72 -6.76
CA GLU A 12 -18.91 -9.33 -6.56
C GLU A 12 -19.49 -9.02 -5.18
N GLU A 13 -18.69 -9.12 -4.12
CA GLU A 13 -19.15 -8.96 -2.74
C GLU A 13 -19.36 -7.51 -2.37
N LEU A 14 -18.39 -6.65 -2.71
CA LEU A 14 -18.41 -5.25 -2.29
C LEU A 14 -19.25 -4.37 -3.23
N LYS A 15 -19.62 -4.90 -4.41
CA LYS A 15 -20.26 -4.13 -5.50
C LYS A 15 -19.44 -2.90 -5.92
N VAL A 16 -18.12 -2.97 -5.70
CA VAL A 16 -17.14 -1.95 -6.08
C VAL A 16 -16.13 -2.62 -6.98
N ARG A 17 -15.76 -1.98 -8.09
CA ARG A 17 -14.78 -2.54 -9.01
C ARG A 17 -13.42 -2.68 -8.31
N ALA A 18 -12.87 -3.89 -8.32
CA ALA A 18 -11.51 -4.17 -7.86
C ALA A 18 -10.60 -4.46 -9.06
N TRP A 19 -9.31 -4.15 -8.92
CA TRP A 19 -8.30 -4.39 -9.95
C TRP A 19 -7.05 -4.99 -9.33
N LEU A 20 -6.42 -5.90 -10.07
CA LEU A 20 -5.07 -6.36 -9.76
C LEU A 20 -4.06 -5.31 -10.26
N ALA A 21 -3.12 -4.93 -9.39
CA ALA A 21 -2.01 -4.06 -9.80
C ALA A 21 -1.14 -4.77 -10.84
N GLU A 22 -0.56 -4.01 -11.77
CA GLU A 22 0.28 -4.54 -12.87
C GLU A 22 1.49 -5.34 -12.35
N ASP A 23 2.15 -4.86 -11.29
CA ASP A 23 3.22 -5.56 -10.61
C ASP A 23 2.94 -5.62 -9.09
N PRO A 24 2.12 -6.58 -8.63
CA PRO A 24 1.63 -6.63 -7.27
C PRO A 24 2.69 -7.11 -6.25
N ILE A 25 3.85 -7.58 -6.72
CA ILE A 25 4.95 -8.02 -5.85
C ILE A 25 5.87 -6.84 -5.56
N SER A 26 6.21 -6.04 -6.56
CA SER A 26 7.19 -4.96 -6.40
C SER A 26 6.58 -3.57 -6.15
N CYS A 27 5.26 -3.40 -6.32
CA CYS A 27 4.61 -2.08 -6.27
C CYS A 27 4.92 -1.26 -5.01
N VAL A 28 5.09 -1.91 -3.85
CA VAL A 28 5.46 -1.24 -2.60
C VAL A 28 6.89 -0.70 -2.66
N ALA A 29 7.86 -1.54 -3.03
CA ALA A 29 9.26 -1.13 -3.11
C ALA A 29 9.46 -0.04 -4.17
N ARG A 30 8.78 -0.16 -5.32
CA ARG A 30 8.79 0.87 -6.37
C ARG A 30 8.18 2.19 -5.90
N GLY A 31 7.01 2.15 -5.25
CA GLY A 31 6.38 3.35 -4.71
C GLY A 31 7.23 4.03 -3.64
N ALA A 32 7.88 3.25 -2.78
CA ALA A 32 8.84 3.77 -1.81
C ALA A 32 10.05 4.43 -2.49
N GLY A 33 10.59 3.81 -3.55
CA GLY A 33 11.66 4.41 -4.37
C GLY A 33 11.26 5.76 -4.97
N VAL A 34 10.09 5.84 -5.59
CA VAL A 34 9.54 7.11 -6.13
C VAL A 34 9.40 8.18 -5.06
N ALA A 35 8.98 7.80 -3.85
CA ALA A 35 8.88 8.75 -2.74
C ALA A 35 10.25 9.25 -2.26
N LEU A 36 11.26 8.37 -2.26
CA LEU A 36 12.63 8.69 -1.86
C LEU A 36 13.37 9.55 -2.90
N GLU A 37 13.02 9.44 -4.18
CA GLU A 37 13.58 10.28 -5.24
C GLU A 37 13.16 11.76 -5.12
N ASP A 38 12.01 12.03 -4.49
CA ASP A 38 11.49 13.39 -4.27
C ASP A 38 10.97 13.56 -2.83
N MET A 39 11.90 13.48 -1.87
CA MET A 39 11.57 13.49 -0.45
C MET A 39 10.86 14.77 0.02
N ASP A 40 11.18 15.91 -0.59
CA ASP A 40 10.57 17.19 -0.21
C ASP A 40 9.09 17.24 -0.59
N LYS A 41 8.74 16.77 -1.81
CA LYS A 41 7.35 16.65 -2.24
C LYS A 41 6.55 15.69 -1.37
N TRP A 42 7.17 14.59 -0.95
CA TRP A 42 6.51 13.51 -0.21
C TRP A 42 6.77 13.53 1.30
N LYS A 43 7.28 14.65 1.84
CA LYS A 43 7.71 14.77 3.23
C LYS A 43 6.68 14.28 4.26
N GLY A 44 5.39 14.47 3.98
CA GLY A 44 4.29 14.02 4.85
C GLY A 44 4.11 12.49 4.96
N LEU A 45 4.74 11.71 4.08
CA LEU A 45 4.71 10.25 4.12
C LEU A 45 5.79 9.66 5.04
N PHE A 46 6.85 10.40 5.32
CA PHE A 46 8.00 9.92 6.10
C PHE A 46 7.82 10.27 7.59
N ILE A 47 7.96 9.27 8.45
CA ILE A 47 7.94 9.40 9.91
C ILE A 47 9.22 8.83 10.52
N GLY A 48 9.55 9.24 11.75
CA GLY A 48 10.68 8.68 12.48
C GLY A 48 10.47 7.22 12.86
N LEU A 49 11.57 6.53 13.20
CA LEU A 49 11.58 5.11 13.52
C LEU A 49 11.13 4.81 14.96
N GLU A 50 10.89 5.85 15.76
CA GLU A 50 10.41 5.72 17.13
C GLU A 50 9.05 5.02 17.19
N ARG A 51 9.04 3.76 17.63
CA ARG A 51 7.82 3.10 18.08
C ARG A 51 7.39 3.72 19.41
N LYS A 52 6.38 4.60 19.39
CA LYS A 52 5.56 4.82 20.60
C LYS A 52 4.76 3.55 20.83
N SER A 53 5.17 2.73 21.79
CA SER A 53 4.35 1.63 22.30
C SER A 53 2.97 2.20 22.62
N ALA A 54 1.92 1.69 21.99
CA ALA A 54 0.56 2.07 22.32
C ALA A 54 0.31 1.65 23.77
N HIS A 55 0.39 2.59 24.70
CA HIS A 55 -0.08 2.38 26.07
C HIS A 55 -1.60 2.18 25.95
N ARG A 56 -2.05 0.95 26.21
CA ARG A 56 -3.46 0.66 26.43
C ARG A 56 -3.73 0.99 27.89
N ASP A 57 -4.40 2.10 28.11
CA ASP A 57 -5.21 2.31 29.31
C ASP A 57 -6.60 1.69 29.07
#